data_AF-A0A923QWT9-F1
#
_entry.id   AF-A0A923QWT9-F1
#
_cell.length_a   1.000
_cell.length_b   1.000
_cell.length_c   1.000
_cell.angle_alpha   90.00
_cell.angle_beta   90.00
_cell.angle_gamma   90.00
#
_symmetry.space_group_name_H-M   'P 1'
#
loop_
_entity.id
_entity.type
_entity.pdbx_description
1 polymer ?
#
loop_
_entity_poly.entity_id
_entity_poly.type
_entity_poly.pdbx_seq_one_letter_code
_entity_poly.pdbx_strand_id
1 'polypeptide(L)'
;MNLIITTIPRKANPVKKPHPSDVLEYGKYLVDAAACAECHTQQEKGQKVKGMDFAGRFGFSLQNGFVLLANFTTRETGLLNYSKQAFINRFKIYADSSYVDPMVEENGFQTVMPWKMYATMT
;
A
#
# COMPACT_ATOMS: atom_id res chain seq x y z
N MET A 1 4.91 -28.74 -16.34
CA MET A 1 4.48 -27.78 -15.29
C MET A 1 2.95 -27.79 -15.27
N ASN A 2 2.29 -28.17 -14.17
CA ASN A 2 0.83 -28.32 -14.13
C ASN A 2 0.16 -27.12 -13.43
N LEU A 3 -0.15 -26.07 -14.20
CA LEU A 3 -0.73 -24.80 -13.71
C LEU A 3 -2.09 -24.99 -13.01
N ILE A 4 -2.81 -26.08 -13.31
CA ILE A 4 -4.11 -26.39 -12.71
C ILE A 4 -3.96 -26.60 -11.20
N ILE A 5 -2.99 -27.40 -10.75
CA ILE A 5 -2.80 -27.70 -9.32
C ILE A 5 -2.49 -26.43 -8.51
N THR A 6 -1.77 -25.48 -9.09
CA THR A 6 -1.40 -24.21 -8.44
C THR A 6 -2.49 -23.14 -8.48
N THR A 7 -3.51 -23.30 -9.33
CA THR A 7 -4.59 -22.32 -9.52
C THR A 7 -5.96 -22.79 -9.03
N ILE A 8 -6.10 -24.03 -8.57
CA ILE A 8 -7.31 -24.50 -7.88
C ILE A 8 -7.54 -23.64 -6.63
N PRO A 9 -8.68 -22.91 -6.55
CA PRO A 9 -9.02 -22.13 -5.38
C PRO A 9 -9.06 -23.02 -4.13
N ARG A 10 -8.37 -22.59 -3.07
CA ARG A 10 -8.46 -23.24 -1.75
C ARG A 10 -9.59 -22.62 -0.96
N LYS A 11 -10.20 -23.41 -0.07
CA LYS A 11 -11.18 -22.90 0.89
C LYS A 11 -10.52 -21.78 1.71
N ALA A 12 -11.19 -20.64 1.81
CA ALA A 12 -10.69 -19.50 2.60
C ALA A 12 -10.50 -19.91 4.06
N ASN A 13 -9.42 -19.43 4.69
CA ASN A 13 -9.12 -19.60 6.10
C ASN A 13 -9.04 -18.23 6.79
N PRO A 14 -10.18 -17.57 7.06
CA PRO A 14 -10.18 -16.23 7.62
C PRO A 14 -9.63 -16.23 9.05
N VAL A 15 -8.82 -15.21 9.36
CA VAL A 15 -8.32 -14.97 10.71
C VAL A 15 -9.31 -14.11 11.50
N LYS A 16 -9.31 -14.24 12.83
CA LYS A 16 -10.10 -13.37 13.70
C LYS A 16 -9.55 -11.96 13.64
N LYS A 17 -10.41 -10.98 13.31
CA LYS A 17 -10.08 -9.56 13.39
C LYS A 17 -9.70 -9.20 14.84
N PRO A 18 -8.49 -8.65 15.10
CA PRO A 18 -8.10 -8.20 16.43
C PRO A 18 -9.02 -7.09 16.95
N HIS A 19 -9.11 -6.97 18.28
CA HIS A 19 -9.90 -5.89 18.88
C HIS A 19 -9.19 -4.53 18.67
N PRO A 20 -9.90 -3.43 18.34
CA PRO A 20 -9.26 -2.14 18.06
C PRO A 20 -8.44 -1.55 19.22
N SER A 21 -8.69 -1.98 20.46
CA SER A 21 -7.89 -1.57 21.62
C SER A 21 -6.49 -2.20 21.64
N ASP A 22 -6.29 -3.32 20.94
CA ASP A 22 -4.96 -3.89 20.70
C ASP A 22 -4.35 -3.22 19.47
N VAL A 23 -3.83 -2.00 19.69
CA VAL A 23 -3.45 -1.09 18.61
C VAL A 23 -2.39 -1.69 17.67
N LEU A 24 -1.46 -2.50 18.20
CA LEU A 24 -0.39 -3.10 17.41
C LEU A 24 -0.90 -4.25 16.54
N GLU A 25 -1.61 -5.22 17.12
CA GLU A 25 -2.16 -6.33 16.33
C GLU A 25 -3.24 -5.86 15.37
N TYR A 26 -4.06 -4.88 15.77
CA TYR A 26 -5.03 -4.26 14.89
C TYR A 26 -4.37 -3.52 13.72
N GLY A 27 -3.31 -2.74 13.99
CA GLY A 27 -2.53 -2.06 12.95
C GLY A 27 -1.90 -3.04 11.96
N LYS A 28 -1.30 -4.13 12.47
CA LYS A 28 -0.75 -5.21 11.65
C LYS A 28 -1.83 -5.85 10.76
N TYR A 29 -2.99 -6.16 11.33
CA TYR A 29 -4.13 -6.70 10.59
C TYR A 29 -4.58 -5.76 9.46
N LEU A 30 -4.67 -4.45 9.72
CA LEU A 30 -5.06 -3.47 8.70
C LEU A 30 -4.02 -3.36 7.57
N VAL A 31 -2.73 -3.32 7.91
CA VAL A 31 -1.63 -3.22 6.94
C VAL A 31 -1.55 -4.46 6.04
N ASP A 32 -1.80 -5.64 6.60
CA ASP A 32 -1.88 -6.90 5.85
C ASP A 32 -3.11 -6.93 4.94
N ALA A 33 -4.29 -6.62 5.48
CA ALA A 33 -5.53 -6.60 4.72
C ALA A 33 -5.53 -5.55 3.59
N ALA A 34 -4.84 -4.42 3.77
CA ALA A 34 -4.66 -3.38 2.77
C ALA A 34 -3.49 -3.65 1.81
N ALA A 35 -2.78 -4.78 1.95
CA ALA A 35 -1.68 -5.19 1.09
C ALA A 35 -0.58 -4.13 0.93
N CYS A 36 -0.34 -3.29 1.95
CA CYS A 36 0.59 -2.17 1.85
C CYS A 36 2.02 -2.64 1.49
N ALA A 37 2.42 -3.79 2.06
CA ALA A 37 3.74 -4.39 1.86
C ALA A 37 3.97 -4.92 0.44
N GLU A 38 2.93 -5.11 -0.38
CA GLU A 38 3.11 -5.58 -1.76
C GLU A 38 3.77 -4.51 -2.62
N CYS A 39 3.40 -3.24 -2.42
CA CYS A 39 3.96 -2.13 -3.18
C CYS A 39 5.07 -1.38 -2.43
N HIS A 40 5.04 -1.37 -1.09
CA HIS A 40 6.00 -0.61 -0.29
C HIS A 40 7.21 -1.43 0.19
N THR A 41 7.39 -2.68 -0.25
CA THR A 41 8.60 -3.47 0.04
C THR A 41 9.43 -3.60 -1.23
N GLN A 42 10.75 -3.47 -1.12
CA GLN A 42 11.64 -3.65 -2.29
C GLN A 42 11.51 -5.09 -2.81
N GLN A 43 11.41 -5.24 -4.13
CA GLN A 43 11.33 -6.54 -4.78
C GLN A 43 12.41 -6.72 -5.84
N GLU A 44 12.90 -7.94 -5.99
CA GLU A 44 13.78 -8.38 -7.07
C GLU A 44 13.15 -9.58 -7.76
N LYS A 45 12.91 -9.48 -9.08
CA LYS A 45 12.27 -10.53 -9.89
C LYS A 45 10.95 -11.05 -9.29
N GLY A 46 10.15 -10.14 -8.73
CA GLY A 46 8.85 -10.45 -8.11
C GLY A 46 8.93 -11.09 -6.72
N GLN A 47 10.12 -11.15 -6.11
CA GLN A 47 10.30 -11.64 -4.74
C GLN A 47 10.65 -10.48 -3.82
N LYS A 48 10.01 -10.43 -2.65
CA LYS A 48 10.33 -9.44 -1.62
C LYS A 48 11.76 -9.65 -1.13
N VAL A 49 12.55 -8.57 -1.11
CA VAL A 49 13.94 -8.62 -0.61
C VAL A 49 13.89 -8.69 0.92
N LYS A 50 14.53 -9.72 1.48
CA LYS A 50 14.55 -9.94 2.94
C LYS A 50 15.14 -8.72 3.66
N GLY A 51 14.42 -8.23 4.68
CA GLY A 51 14.85 -7.08 5.48
C GLY A 51 14.56 -5.71 4.85
N MET A 52 13.91 -5.68 3.68
CA MET A 52 13.49 -4.45 3.00
C MET A 52 11.98 -4.20 3.14
N ASP A 53 11.35 -4.82 4.14
CA ASP A 53 9.92 -4.62 4.43
C ASP A 53 9.62 -3.14 4.62
N PHE A 54 8.64 -2.62 3.87
CA PHE A 54 8.25 -1.21 3.89
C PHE A 54 9.34 -0.19 3.47
N ALA A 55 10.49 -0.66 2.95
CA ALA A 55 11.60 0.20 2.52
C ALA A 55 11.37 0.89 1.16
N GLY A 56 10.19 0.73 0.57
CA GLY A 56 9.77 1.33 -0.69
C GLY A 56 10.59 0.83 -1.88
N ARG A 57 10.84 1.72 -2.84
CA ARG A 57 11.70 1.52 -4.03
C ARG A 57 11.29 0.42 -5.00
N PHE A 58 10.18 -0.27 -4.75
CA PHE A 58 9.48 -0.98 -5.82
C PHE A 58 9.00 0.05 -6.84
N GLY A 59 9.11 -0.28 -8.12
CA GLY A 59 8.92 0.68 -9.19
C GLY A 59 7.98 0.20 -10.28
N PHE A 60 7.25 1.13 -10.86
CA PHE A 60 6.32 0.88 -11.96
C PHE A 60 6.69 1.74 -13.17
N SER A 61 6.74 1.10 -14.33
CA SER A 61 6.86 1.79 -15.62
C SER A 61 5.47 2.20 -16.10
N LEU A 62 5.26 3.50 -16.23
CA LEU A 62 4.06 4.14 -16.75
C LEU A 62 4.39 4.77 -18.11
N GLN A 63 3.37 5.14 -18.87
CA GLN A 63 3.56 5.73 -20.21
C GLN A 63 4.37 7.04 -20.16
N ASN A 64 4.16 7.83 -19.12
CA ASN A 64 4.77 9.14 -18.88
C ASN A 64 5.99 9.09 -17.95
N GLY A 65 6.51 7.91 -17.61
CA GLY A 65 7.73 7.79 -16.81
C GLY A 65 7.77 6.61 -15.85
N PHE A 66 8.63 6.71 -14.85
CA PHE A 66 8.84 5.65 -13.86
C PHE A 66 8.59 6.18 -12.45
N VAL A 67 7.80 5.45 -11.66
CA VAL A 67 7.44 5.85 -10.30
C VAL A 67 8.00 4.87 -9.30
N LEU A 68 8.65 5.38 -8.26
CA LEU A 68 9.14 4.60 -7.11
C LEU A 68 8.19 4.78 -5.93
N LEU A 69 7.89 3.68 -5.24
CA LEU A 69 6.99 3.69 -4.10
C LEU A 69 7.73 4.22 -2.85
N ALA A 70 6.99 4.94 -2.03
CA ALA A 70 7.53 5.63 -0.85
C ALA A 70 8.17 4.64 0.14
N ASN A 71 9.28 5.07 0.74
CA ASN A 71 9.98 4.34 1.80
C ASN A 71 9.45 4.79 3.18
N PHE A 72 8.84 3.85 3.91
CA PHE A 72 8.27 4.08 5.23
C PHE A 72 9.21 3.72 6.38
N THR A 73 10.38 3.14 6.12
CA THR A 73 11.39 2.84 7.15
C THR A 73 12.40 3.96 7.31
N THR A 74 12.24 5.07 6.58
CA THR A 74 13.06 6.26 6.78
C THR A 74 12.74 6.95 8.11
N ARG A 75 13.80 7.52 8.73
CA ARG A 75 13.76 8.26 10.01
C ARG A 75 13.38 7.40 11.21
N GLU A 76 13.62 7.92 12.42
CA GLU A 76 13.48 7.17 13.68
C GLU A 76 12.05 6.65 13.94
N THR A 77 11.03 7.40 13.52
CA THR A 77 9.62 7.03 13.74
C THR A 77 9.01 6.21 12.61
N GLY A 78 9.72 6.04 11.49
CA GLY A 78 9.14 5.57 10.23
C GLY A 78 8.14 6.56 9.62
N LEU A 79 7.48 6.16 8.54
CA LEU A 79 6.41 6.88 7.85
C LEU A 79 6.69 8.37 7.57
N LEU A 80 7.95 8.73 7.30
CA LEU A 80 8.37 10.11 7.03
C LEU A 80 8.03 11.10 8.16
N ASN A 81 8.01 10.65 9.43
CA ASN A 81 7.58 11.43 10.60
C ASN A 81 6.12 11.93 10.55
N TYR A 82 5.22 11.23 9.86
CA TYR A 82 3.81 11.55 9.96
C TYR A 82 3.26 11.31 11.37
N SER A 83 2.53 12.30 11.89
CA SER A 83 1.62 12.04 13.01
C SER A 83 0.51 11.10 12.54
N LYS A 84 -0.13 10.40 13.48
CA LYS A 84 -1.30 9.55 13.17
C LYS A 84 -2.35 10.30 12.36
N GLN A 85 -2.65 11.55 12.75
CA GLN A 85 -3.63 12.37 12.06
C GLN A 85 -3.17 12.75 10.65
N ALA A 86 -1.90 13.12 10.47
CA ALA A 86 -1.36 13.45 9.16
C ALA A 86 -1.39 12.23 8.21
N PHE A 87 -1.04 11.05 8.73
CA PHE A 87 -1.11 9.80 7.98
C PHE A 87 -2.55 9.50 7.53
N ILE A 88 -3.53 9.55 8.44
CA ILE A 88 -4.95 9.32 8.09
C ILE A 88 -5.45 10.38 7.10
N ASN A 89 -5.14 11.66 7.34
CA ASN A 89 -5.55 12.75 6.47
C ASN A 89 -5.03 12.58 5.05
N ARG A 90 -3.85 11.99 4.85
CA ARG A 90 -3.30 11.74 3.52
C ARG A 90 -4.24 10.90 2.64
N PHE A 91 -5.02 10.00 3.22
CA PHE A 91 -6.03 9.21 2.49
C PHE A 91 -7.37 9.94 2.44
N LYS A 92 -7.77 10.63 3.51
CA LYS A 92 -9.07 11.28 3.63
C LYS A 92 -9.28 12.43 2.65
N ILE A 93 -8.22 13.07 2.14
CA ILE A 93 -8.37 14.10 1.09
C ILE A 93 -9.05 13.58 -0.18
N TYR A 94 -9.01 12.26 -0.42
CA TYR A 94 -9.62 11.62 -1.58
C TYR A 94 -11.03 11.07 -1.31
N ALA A 95 -11.55 11.24 -0.09
CA ALA A 95 -12.91 10.80 0.29
C ALA A 95 -13.97 11.86 -0.03
N ASP A 96 -13.54 13.10 -0.30
CA ASP A 96 -14.43 14.19 -0.65
C ASP A 96 -15.16 13.88 -1.96
N SER A 97 -16.49 14.01 -1.96
CA SER A 97 -17.31 13.79 -3.15
C SER A 97 -17.06 14.84 -4.24
N SER A 98 -16.48 16.00 -3.91
CA SER A 98 -16.07 17.00 -4.90
C SER A 98 -14.70 16.71 -5.50
N TYR A 99 -13.96 15.71 -5.01
CA TYR A 99 -12.67 15.35 -5.58
C TYR A 99 -12.86 14.66 -6.94
N VAL A 100 -12.25 15.24 -7.97
CA VAL A 100 -12.21 14.69 -9.32
C VAL A 100 -10.77 14.36 -9.65
N ASP A 101 -10.53 13.14 -10.15
CA ASP A 101 -9.19 12.74 -10.59
C ASP A 101 -8.76 13.68 -11.74
N PRO A 102 -7.61 14.36 -11.62
CA PRO A 102 -7.14 15.21 -12.69
C PRO A 102 -6.76 14.36 -13.91
N MET A 103 -6.99 14.90 -15.11
CA MET A 103 -6.41 14.32 -16.32
C MET A 103 -4.88 14.37 -16.21
N VAL A 104 -4.23 13.27 -16.53
CA VAL A 104 -2.76 13.20 -16.54
C VAL A 104 -2.27 13.70 -17.90
N GLU A 105 -1.66 14.88 -17.91
CA GLU A 105 -0.98 15.43 -19.10
C GLU A 105 0.24 14.56 -19.49
N GLU A 106 0.73 14.72 -20.72
CA GLU A 106 1.84 13.91 -21.29
C GLU A 106 3.07 13.80 -20.37
N ASN A 107 3.44 14.89 -19.69
CA ASN A 107 4.54 14.95 -18.72
C ASN A 107 4.06 15.14 -17.26
N GLY A 108 2.76 14.93 -17.01
CA GLY A 108 2.17 15.08 -15.69
C GLY A 108 2.58 13.95 -14.75
N PHE A 109 2.56 14.21 -13.44
CA PHE A 109 2.81 13.15 -12.46
C PHE A 109 1.61 12.19 -12.37
N GLN A 110 1.88 10.88 -12.44
CA GLN A 110 0.89 9.83 -12.22
C GLN A 110 1.27 9.00 -10.98
N THR A 111 0.27 8.49 -10.27
CA THR A 111 0.47 7.57 -9.14
C THR A 111 -0.28 6.25 -9.37
N VAL A 112 0.35 5.15 -8.95
CA VAL A 112 -0.27 3.81 -8.93
C VAL A 112 -0.92 3.50 -7.60
N MET A 113 -0.77 4.38 -6.61
CA MET A 113 -1.29 4.14 -5.28
C MET A 113 -2.83 4.27 -5.33
N PRO A 114 -3.58 3.28 -4.81
CA PRO A 114 -5.04 3.28 -4.79
C PRO A 114 -5.66 4.22 -3.73
N TRP A 115 -5.35 5.52 -3.79
CA TRP A 115 -5.70 6.48 -2.73
C TRP A 115 -7.20 6.51 -2.40
N LYS A 116 -8.05 6.51 -3.44
CA LYS A 116 -9.52 6.54 -3.29
C LYS A 116 -10.07 5.28 -2.62
N MET A 117 -9.46 4.12 -2.86
CA MET A 117 -9.92 2.85 -2.25
C MET A 117 -9.73 2.85 -0.74
N TYR A 118 -8.68 3.50 -0.25
CA TYR A 118 -8.39 3.57 1.18
C TYR A 118 -8.96 4.83 1.86
N ALA A 119 -9.53 5.75 1.10
CA ALA A 119 -10.03 7.03 1.61
C ALA A 119 -11.15 6.86 2.67
N THR A 120 -11.93 5.79 2.60
CA THR A 120 -13.03 5.51 3.55
C THR A 120 -12.64 4.54 4.66
N MET A 121 -11.41 4.00 4.67
CA MET A 121 -10.94 3.12 5.75
C MET A 121 -10.86 3.88 7.09
N THR A 122 -11.12 3.16 8.19
CA THR A 122 -11.14 3.67 9.58
C THR A 122 -10.50 2.69 10.53
#